data_AF-A0AA92EUF4-F1
#
_entry.id   AF-A0AA92EUF4-F1
#
_cell.length_a   1.000
_cell.length_b   1.000
_cell.length_c   1.000
_cell.angle_alpha   90.00
_cell.angle_beta   90.00
_cell.angle_gamma   90.00
#
_symmetry.space_group_name_H-M   'P 1'
#
loop_
_entity.id
_entity.type
_entity.pdbx_description
1 polymer ?
#
loop_
_entity_poly.entity_id
_entity_poly.type
_entity_poly.pdbx_seq_one_letter_code
_entity_poly.pdbx_strand_id
1 'polypeptide(L)'
;MNINHSQDQYSGFSLLEILLVLRKNWVFLSVSVFVFALGFGIYAFSQPNIYKSGAIVAPAESGDSNSLSNIASPISSVVSLTGLNLGTKKIDEITIAIETLTSRKFLKEFVEKHDILPELMAVESWNPQTEQLVYNREIFDSNKRKWATNEKNSQSLAPSSWSYIPKLRERIEITKNPETGLIDIAVTHISPIVAHQWVTSLIRDINDYMRERDVQEANRSIEYLQNEIAESSLTEMQSVFYNLIEQQTRTRMFANVRPDYVLTIIDPAIVPEGKDSPNRILIIIFGAFLGGFVSVFIIVFKHLLIPSRK
;
A
#
# COMPACT_ATOMS: atom_id res chain seq x y z
N MET A 1 56.41 -38.36 -39.48
CA MET A 1 55.39 -38.60 -38.46
C MET A 1 55.84 -37.92 -37.18
N ASN A 2 55.41 -36.67 -36.96
CA ASN A 2 55.28 -36.15 -35.60
C ASN A 2 54.30 -34.99 -35.63
N ILE A 3 53.09 -35.31 -35.18
CA ILE A 3 51.99 -34.39 -34.97
C ILE A 3 52.27 -33.81 -33.58
N ASN A 4 52.65 -32.54 -33.47
CA ASN A 4 52.62 -31.86 -32.19
C ASN A 4 51.58 -30.75 -32.27
N HIS A 5 50.46 -31.06 -31.63
CA HIS A 5 49.36 -30.18 -31.24
C HIS A 5 49.89 -28.82 -30.76
N SER A 6 49.62 -27.77 -31.52
CA SER A 6 49.47 -26.41 -31.01
C SER A 6 48.04 -26.25 -30.49
N GLN A 7 47.74 -26.95 -29.39
CA GLN A 7 46.60 -26.62 -28.53
C GLN A 7 47.17 -26.23 -27.18
N ASP A 8 47.29 -24.92 -26.94
CA ASP A 8 47.14 -24.26 -25.64
C ASP A 8 47.35 -22.75 -25.84
N GLN A 9 46.41 -22.13 -26.55
CA GLN A 9 46.36 -20.67 -26.65
C GLN A 9 44.95 -20.17 -26.34
N TYR A 10 44.45 -20.59 -25.18
CA TYR A 10 43.44 -19.87 -24.42
C TYR A 10 43.80 -20.04 -22.94
N SER A 11 44.87 -19.37 -22.50
CA SER A 11 45.03 -19.11 -21.07
C SER A 11 43.93 -18.11 -20.68
N GLY A 12 42.73 -18.63 -20.40
CA GLY A 12 41.70 -17.87 -19.71
C GLY A 12 42.31 -17.27 -18.45
N PHE A 13 42.02 -16.01 -18.16
CA PHE A 13 42.52 -15.30 -16.99
C PHE A 13 42.45 -16.19 -15.75
N SER A 14 43.62 -16.47 -15.16
CA SER A 14 43.65 -17.26 -13.93
C SER A 14 43.08 -16.41 -12.79
N LEU A 15 42.22 -17.00 -11.96
CA LEU A 15 41.66 -16.36 -10.76
C LEU A 15 42.78 -15.78 -9.87
N LEU A 16 43.95 -16.43 -9.86
CA LEU A 16 45.12 -16.01 -9.11
C LEU A 16 45.74 -14.71 -9.65
N GLU A 17 45.76 -14.51 -10.97
CA GLU A 17 46.29 -13.27 -11.57
C GLU A 17 45.43 -12.07 -11.19
N ILE A 18 44.11 -12.25 -11.24
CA ILE A 18 43.14 -11.24 -10.81
C ILE A 18 43.37 -10.88 -9.33
N LEU A 19 43.49 -11.89 -8.46
CA LEU A 19 43.74 -11.67 -7.03
C LEU A 19 45.04 -10.89 -6.76
N LEU A 20 46.11 -11.18 -7.50
CA LEU A 20 47.38 -10.47 -7.38
C LEU A 20 47.29 -9.01 -7.85
N VAL A 21 46.59 -8.76 -8.97
CA VAL A 21 46.34 -7.41 -9.49
C VAL A 21 45.51 -6.59 -8.50
N LEU A 22 44.46 -7.18 -7.90
CA LEU A 22 43.67 -6.54 -6.85
C LEU A 22 44.52 -6.22 -5.62
N ARG A 23 45.37 -7.16 -5.19
CA ARG A 23 46.29 -6.95 -4.05
C ARG A 23 47.29 -5.82 -4.32
N LYS A 24 47.80 -5.70 -5.55
CA LYS A 24 48.71 -4.60 -5.93
C LYS A 24 48.01 -3.24 -5.86
N ASN A 25 46.72 -3.20 -6.20
CA ASN A 25 45.92 -1.98 -6.26
C ASN A 25 44.98 -1.80 -5.04
N TRP A 26 45.27 -2.46 -3.92
CA TRP A 26 44.38 -2.53 -2.75
C TRP A 26 44.03 -1.16 -2.15
N VAL A 27 44.95 -0.18 -2.22
CA VAL A 27 44.70 1.20 -1.76
C VAL A 27 43.62 1.87 -2.59
N PHE A 28 43.65 1.71 -3.91
CA PHE A 28 42.62 2.26 -4.81
C PHE A 28 41.25 1.64 -4.53
N LEU A 29 41.22 0.32 -4.31
CA LEU A 29 40.00 -0.39 -3.92
C LEU A 29 39.45 0.13 -2.59
N SER A 30 40.29 0.26 -1.57
CA SER A 30 39.89 0.76 -0.24
C SER A 30 39.38 2.20 -0.29
N VAL A 31 40.05 3.09 -1.02
CA VAL A 31 39.61 4.49 -1.19
C VAL A 31 38.29 4.56 -1.92
N SER A 32 38.09 3.78 -2.99
CA SER A 32 36.82 3.74 -3.72
C SER A 32 35.66 3.31 -2.82
N VAL A 33 35.82 2.22 -2.08
CA VAL A 33 34.83 1.74 -1.11
C VAL A 33 34.50 2.83 -0.08
N PHE A 34 35.52 3.51 0.45
CA PHE A 34 35.32 4.58 1.43
C PHE A 34 34.55 5.78 0.86
N VAL A 35 34.91 6.25 -0.35
CA VAL A 35 34.24 7.39 -1.00
C VAL A 35 32.77 7.07 -1.28
N PHE A 36 32.46 5.88 -1.78
CA PHE A 36 31.08 5.46 -2.02
C PHE A 36 30.30 5.28 -0.70
N ALA A 37 30.89 4.65 0.31
CA ALA A 37 30.27 4.52 1.63
C ALA A 37 29.96 5.89 2.25
N LEU A 38 30.87 6.85 2.13
CA LEU A 38 30.69 8.22 2.62
C LEU A 38 29.58 8.94 1.86
N GLY A 39 29.58 8.87 0.52
CA GLY A 39 28.53 9.47 -0.32
C GLY A 39 27.14 8.90 -0.04
N PHE A 40 27.01 7.58 0.04
CA PHE A 40 25.75 6.92 0.41
C PHE A 40 25.36 7.18 1.86
N GLY A 41 26.32 7.32 2.77
CA GLY A 41 26.08 7.74 4.15
C GLY A 41 25.44 9.12 4.22
N ILE A 42 26.03 10.11 3.56
CA ILE A 42 25.47 11.47 3.49
C ILE A 42 24.05 11.45 2.93
N TYR A 43 23.83 10.70 1.83
CA TYR A 43 22.49 10.53 1.26
C TYR A 43 21.51 9.90 2.26
N ALA A 44 21.90 8.82 2.94
CA ALA A 44 21.05 8.11 3.90
C ALA A 44 20.67 8.96 5.12
N PHE A 45 21.57 9.85 5.58
CA PHE A 45 21.30 10.79 6.67
C PHE A 45 20.45 11.99 6.24
N SER A 46 20.48 12.35 4.95
CA SER A 46 19.62 13.40 4.37
C SER A 46 18.15 12.96 4.26
N GLN A 47 17.90 11.65 4.13
CA GLN A 47 16.52 11.14 4.07
C GLN A 47 15.82 11.19 5.44
N PRO A 48 14.57 11.69 5.50
CA PRO A 48 13.80 11.77 6.74
C PRO A 48 13.48 10.37 7.28
N ASN A 49 13.27 10.28 8.59
CA ASN A 49 12.75 9.07 9.20
C ASN A 49 11.27 8.92 8.81
N ILE A 50 10.89 7.71 8.41
CA ILE A 50 9.52 7.33 8.10
C ILE A 50 9.09 6.30 9.13
N TYR A 51 7.88 6.48 9.66
CA TYR A 51 7.26 5.66 10.67
C TYR A 51 6.10 4.90 10.04
N LYS A 52 5.92 3.63 10.42
CA LYS A 52 4.83 2.78 9.95
C LYS A 52 3.94 2.43 11.13
N SER A 53 2.66 2.76 11.05
CA SER A 53 1.63 2.29 11.97
C SER A 53 0.77 1.28 11.24
N GLY A 54 0.35 0.20 11.89
CA GLY A 54 -0.50 -0.82 11.29
C GLY A 54 -1.51 -1.38 12.28
N ALA A 55 -2.62 -1.89 11.76
CA ALA A 55 -3.66 -2.60 12.51
C ALA A 55 -3.99 -3.91 11.79
N ILE A 56 -4.33 -4.93 12.57
CA ILE A 56 -4.80 -6.22 12.07
C ILE A 56 -6.31 -6.24 12.21
N VAL A 57 -7.01 -6.50 11.11
CA VAL A 57 -8.47 -6.59 11.07
C VAL A 57 -8.93 -7.93 10.49
N ALA A 58 -10.08 -8.38 10.94
CA ALA A 58 -10.77 -9.55 10.40
C ALA A 58 -12.01 -9.10 9.61
N PRO A 59 -12.42 -9.84 8.57
CA PRO A 59 -13.77 -9.75 8.02
C PRO A 59 -14.80 -9.79 9.13
N ALA A 60 -15.65 -8.77 9.22
CA ALA A 60 -16.81 -8.85 10.08
C ALA A 60 -17.75 -9.96 9.54
N GLU A 61 -18.28 -10.80 10.41
CA GLU A 61 -19.36 -11.71 10.02
C GLU A 61 -20.58 -10.86 9.65
N SER A 62 -20.78 -10.61 8.35
CA SER A 62 -22.01 -10.00 7.86
C SER A 62 -23.16 -10.94 8.24
N GLY A 63 -24.20 -10.39 8.87
CA GLY A 63 -25.36 -11.13 9.37
C GLY A 63 -26.19 -11.83 8.29
N ASP A 64 -25.74 -11.77 7.03
CA ASP A 64 -26.32 -12.39 5.86
C ASP A 64 -25.25 -13.20 5.11
N SER A 65 -25.42 -14.53 5.13
CA SER A 65 -24.75 -15.57 4.31
C SER A 65 -23.50 -16.30 4.85
N ASN A 66 -23.67 -17.56 5.31
CA ASN A 66 -23.07 -18.73 4.63
C ASN A 66 -23.26 -20.12 5.30
N SER A 67 -23.99 -20.25 6.42
CA SER A 67 -24.29 -21.61 6.93
C SER A 67 -25.56 -22.24 6.33
N LEU A 68 -26.48 -21.47 5.74
CA LEU A 68 -27.77 -21.97 5.23
C LEU A 68 -27.94 -21.84 3.70
N SER A 69 -27.25 -20.90 3.05
CA SER A 69 -27.23 -20.74 1.59
C SER A 69 -26.52 -21.88 0.86
N ASN A 70 -25.61 -22.58 1.54
CA ASN A 70 -24.97 -23.80 1.02
C ASN A 70 -25.90 -25.03 1.04
N ILE A 71 -27.12 -24.93 1.57
CA ILE A 71 -28.08 -26.05 1.69
C ILE A 71 -29.38 -25.78 0.91
N ALA A 72 -29.65 -24.55 0.47
CA ALA A 72 -31.00 -24.14 0.03
C ALA A 72 -31.27 -24.13 -1.49
N SER A 73 -30.46 -24.78 -2.33
CA SER A 73 -30.82 -24.92 -3.75
C SER A 73 -30.48 -26.32 -4.32
N PRO A 74 -31.49 -27.17 -4.59
CA PRO A 74 -31.32 -28.49 -5.22
C PRO A 74 -30.62 -28.48 -6.59
N ILE A 75 -30.36 -27.29 -7.15
CA ILE A 75 -29.68 -27.09 -8.44
C ILE A 75 -28.15 -27.14 -8.28
N SER A 76 -27.60 -26.85 -7.08
CA SER A 76 -26.15 -26.81 -6.86
C SER A 76 -25.48 -28.19 -6.88
N SER A 77 -26.21 -29.27 -6.61
CA SER A 77 -25.68 -30.64 -6.61
C SER A 77 -25.64 -31.28 -8.01
N VAL A 78 -26.27 -30.66 -9.01
CA VAL A 78 -26.26 -31.13 -10.41
C VAL A 78 -25.11 -30.48 -11.19
N VAL A 79 -24.68 -29.28 -10.80
CA VAL A 79 -23.56 -28.54 -11.42
C VAL A 79 -22.20 -29.16 -11.09
N SER A 80 -22.06 -29.85 -9.95
CA SER A 80 -20.83 -30.56 -9.58
C SER A 80 -20.50 -31.76 -10.48
N LEU A 81 -21.43 -32.23 -11.31
CA LEU A 81 -21.23 -33.40 -12.20
C LEU A 81 -20.87 -33.04 -13.65
N THR A 82 -20.98 -31.76 -14.04
CA THR A 82 -20.83 -31.33 -15.45
C THR A 82 -19.58 -30.53 -15.75
N GLY A 83 -18.77 -30.16 -14.75
CA GLY A 83 -17.46 -29.48 -14.95
C GLY A 83 -17.56 -28.07 -15.56
N LEU A 84 -18.75 -27.62 -15.93
CA LEU A 84 -19.05 -26.29 -16.44
C LEU A 84 -19.35 -25.38 -15.27
N ASN A 85 -18.27 -24.92 -14.62
CA ASN A 85 -18.33 -23.87 -13.62
C ASN A 85 -18.58 -22.53 -14.33
N LEU A 86 -19.82 -22.29 -14.79
CA LEU A 86 -20.31 -20.96 -15.20
C LEU A 86 -20.50 -20.12 -13.92
N GLY A 87 -19.40 -19.93 -13.20
CA GLY A 87 -19.31 -19.17 -11.98
C GLY A 87 -19.20 -17.70 -12.30
N THR A 88 -20.33 -16.99 -12.21
CA THR A 88 -20.28 -15.59 -11.78
C THR A 88 -19.70 -15.59 -10.38
N LYS A 89 -18.37 -15.47 -10.29
CA LYS A 89 -17.64 -15.33 -9.02
C LYS A 89 -18.17 -14.06 -8.35
N LYS A 90 -19.16 -14.21 -7.47
CA LYS A 90 -19.65 -13.14 -6.60
C LYS A 90 -18.41 -12.59 -5.89
N ILE A 91 -18.08 -11.33 -6.16
CA ILE A 91 -16.93 -10.69 -5.54
C ILE A 91 -17.24 -10.62 -4.04
N ASP A 92 -16.31 -11.12 -3.23
CA ASP A 92 -16.40 -11.12 -1.78
C ASP A 92 -16.51 -9.68 -1.26
N GLU A 93 -17.39 -9.43 -0.30
CA GLU A 93 -17.67 -8.08 0.25
C GLU A 93 -16.40 -7.44 0.81
N ILE A 94 -15.53 -8.25 1.40
CA ILE A 94 -14.21 -7.84 1.88
C ILE A 94 -13.31 -7.39 0.73
N THR A 95 -13.38 -8.05 -0.42
CA THR A 95 -12.63 -7.62 -1.61
C THR A 95 -13.15 -6.27 -2.09
N ILE A 96 -14.48 -6.06 -2.07
CA ILE A 96 -15.08 -4.76 -2.40
C ILE A 96 -14.60 -3.68 -1.43
N ALA A 97 -14.52 -3.97 -0.12
CA ALA A 97 -14.03 -3.02 0.87
C ALA A 97 -12.54 -2.67 0.68
N ILE A 98 -11.68 -3.66 0.40
CA ILE A 98 -10.26 -3.45 0.10
C ILE A 98 -10.07 -2.60 -1.16
N GLU A 99 -10.81 -2.89 -2.23
CA GLU A 99 -10.78 -2.09 -3.46
C GLU A 99 -11.33 -0.68 -3.24
N THR A 100 -12.33 -0.54 -2.35
CA THR A 100 -12.88 0.77 -1.98
C THR A 100 -11.85 1.61 -1.24
N LEU A 101 -11.10 1.03 -0.28
CA LEU A 101 -10.02 1.70 0.45
C LEU A 101 -8.95 2.33 -0.47
N THR A 102 -8.70 1.73 -1.64
CA THR A 102 -7.69 2.23 -2.59
C THR A 102 -8.28 3.07 -3.73
N SER A 103 -9.61 3.16 -3.79
CA SER A 103 -10.35 3.86 -4.84
C SER A 103 -10.15 5.37 -4.78
N ARG A 104 -10.13 6.03 -5.94
CA ARG A 104 -9.99 7.50 -6.03
C ARG A 104 -11.12 8.23 -5.30
N LYS A 105 -12.35 7.71 -5.37
CA LYS A 105 -13.53 8.33 -4.75
C LYS A 105 -13.38 8.35 -3.23
N PHE A 106 -13.17 7.18 -2.62
CA PHE A 106 -13.01 7.06 -1.18
C PHE A 106 -11.81 7.85 -0.66
N LEU A 107 -10.64 7.72 -1.30
CA LEU A 107 -9.44 8.46 -0.88
C LEU A 107 -9.59 9.98 -1.02
N LYS A 108 -10.35 10.46 -2.01
CA LYS A 108 -10.67 11.88 -2.14
C LYS A 108 -11.56 12.34 -0.98
N GLU A 109 -12.64 11.62 -0.71
CA GLU A 109 -13.55 11.91 0.41
C GLU A 109 -12.82 11.86 1.76
N PHE A 110 -11.93 10.88 1.96
CA PHE A 110 -11.07 10.76 3.13
C PHE A 110 -10.18 12.00 3.32
N VAL A 111 -9.53 12.46 2.25
CA VAL A 111 -8.66 13.65 2.30
C VAL A 111 -9.44 14.90 2.65
N GLU A 112 -10.64 15.07 2.07
CA GLU A 112 -11.50 16.23 2.31
C GLU A 112 -12.11 16.21 3.71
N LYS A 113 -12.51 15.03 4.21
CA LYS A 113 -13.13 14.85 5.54
C LYS A 113 -12.18 15.14 6.68
N HIS A 114 -10.91 14.71 6.57
CA HIS A 114 -9.92 14.82 7.64
C HIS A 114 -8.93 15.97 7.45
N ASP A 115 -9.06 16.76 6.38
CA ASP A 115 -8.15 17.87 6.02
C ASP A 115 -6.66 17.48 6.06
N ILE A 116 -6.34 16.27 5.57
CA ILE A 116 -4.97 15.71 5.58
C ILE A 116 -4.11 16.18 4.40
N LEU A 117 -4.67 16.96 3.48
CA LEU A 117 -3.96 17.40 2.28
C LEU A 117 -2.63 18.11 2.61
N PRO A 118 -2.57 19.04 3.60
CA PRO A 118 -1.31 19.65 4.00
C PRO A 118 -0.32 18.64 4.60
N GLU A 119 -0.82 17.69 5.39
CA GLU A 119 -0.02 16.64 6.03
C GLU A 119 0.64 15.71 5.00
N LEU A 120 -0.11 15.38 3.95
CA LEU A 120 0.35 14.53 2.86
C LEU A 120 1.33 15.24 1.91
N MET A 121 1.10 16.51 1.62
CA MET A 121 1.72 17.20 0.48
C MET A 121 2.70 18.31 0.84
N ALA A 122 2.63 18.87 2.05
CA ALA A 122 3.40 20.05 2.43
C ALA A 122 4.34 19.86 3.62
N VAL A 123 4.38 18.69 4.26
CA VAL A 123 5.28 18.43 5.39
C VAL A 123 6.67 18.09 4.91
N GLU A 124 7.69 18.73 5.50
CA GLU A 124 9.10 18.44 5.25
C GLU A 124 9.70 17.55 6.34
N SER A 125 9.36 17.81 7.60
CA SER A 125 9.89 17.07 8.74
C SER A 125 8.92 17.06 9.92
N TRP A 126 9.23 16.22 10.91
CA TRP A 126 8.50 16.13 12.17
C TRP A 126 9.48 16.34 13.33
N ASN A 127 9.07 17.12 14.32
CA ASN A 127 9.88 17.36 15.51
C ASN A 127 9.45 16.43 16.65
N PRO A 128 10.31 15.50 17.11
CA PRO A 128 9.96 14.57 18.18
C PRO A 128 9.74 15.22 19.55
N GLN A 129 10.32 16.40 19.80
CA GLN A 129 10.22 17.07 21.10
C GLN A 129 8.91 17.84 21.25
N THR A 130 8.43 18.43 20.16
CA THR A 130 7.19 19.22 20.16
C THR A 130 6.01 18.44 19.60
N GLU A 131 6.24 17.25 19.05
CA GLU A 131 5.28 16.40 18.34
C GLU A 131 4.61 17.07 17.13
N GLN A 132 5.18 18.19 16.65
CA GLN A 132 4.59 19.00 15.58
C GLN A 132 5.22 18.73 14.21
N LEU A 133 4.38 18.86 13.18
CA LEU A 133 4.78 18.83 11.77
C LEU A 133 5.40 20.17 11.38
N VAL A 134 6.50 20.10 10.64
CA VAL A 134 7.16 21.26 10.02
C VAL A 134 6.79 21.27 8.54
N TYR A 135 6.07 22.32 8.14
CA TYR A 135 5.59 22.49 6.78
C TYR A 135 6.52 23.38 5.96
N ASN A 136 6.62 23.09 4.67
CA ASN A 136 7.24 23.96 3.70
C ASN A 136 6.39 25.23 3.54
N ARG A 137 6.93 26.36 4.00
CA ARG A 137 6.26 27.67 4.00
C ARG A 137 6.10 28.28 2.60
N GLU A 138 6.85 27.81 1.61
CA GLU A 138 6.74 28.29 0.22
C GLU A 138 5.47 27.78 -0.45
N ILE A 139 4.99 26.59 -0.05
CA ILE A 139 3.79 25.96 -0.63
C ILE A 139 2.58 26.04 0.30
N PHE A 140 2.78 26.08 1.63
CA PHE A 140 1.69 26.07 2.59
C PHE A 140 1.99 26.92 3.83
N ASP A 141 1.10 27.87 4.13
CA ASP A 141 1.13 28.66 5.37
C ASP A 141 0.38 27.89 6.48
N SER A 142 1.14 27.32 7.42
CA SER A 142 0.60 26.56 8.55
C SER A 142 -0.22 27.40 9.52
N ASN A 143 0.06 28.71 9.63
CA ASN A 143 -0.66 29.60 10.56
C ASN A 143 -2.04 29.96 10.00
N LYS A 144 -2.13 30.17 8.68
CA LYS A 144 -3.37 30.52 8.00
C LYS A 144 -4.13 29.32 7.45
N ARG A 145 -3.54 28.12 7.49
CA ARG A 145 -3.96 26.89 6.80
C ARG A 145 -4.34 27.16 5.34
N LYS A 146 -3.47 27.86 4.62
CA LYS A 146 -3.71 28.23 3.21
C LYS A 146 -2.52 27.85 2.35
N TRP A 147 -2.85 27.31 1.18
CA TRP A 147 -1.89 27.10 0.12
C TRP A 147 -1.41 28.43 -0.43
N ALA A 148 -0.11 28.51 -0.73
CA ALA A 148 0.44 29.63 -1.44
C ALA A 148 -0.21 29.77 -2.82
N THR A 149 -0.14 30.97 -3.39
CA THR A 149 -0.78 31.29 -4.68
C THR A 149 0.31 31.61 -5.68
N ASN A 150 0.18 31.13 -6.92
CA ASN A 150 1.13 31.41 -7.97
C ASN A 150 1.09 32.90 -8.36
N GLU A 151 2.24 33.56 -8.26
CA GLU A 151 2.40 34.99 -8.50
C GLU A 151 1.98 35.43 -9.91
N LYS A 152 2.06 34.54 -10.90
CA LYS A 152 1.78 34.88 -12.31
C LYS A 152 0.31 34.86 -12.68
N ASN A 153 -0.50 34.02 -12.04
CA ASN A 153 -1.89 33.77 -12.44
C ASN A 153 -2.89 33.75 -11.28
N SER A 154 -2.43 34.05 -10.05
CA SER A 154 -3.24 34.01 -8.82
C SER A 154 -3.95 32.67 -8.56
N GLN A 155 -3.46 31.56 -9.13
CA GLN A 155 -4.02 30.23 -8.86
C GLN A 155 -3.42 29.62 -7.60
N SER A 156 -4.25 28.96 -6.80
CA SER A 156 -3.81 28.22 -5.61
C SER A 156 -2.82 27.10 -5.99
N LEU A 157 -1.74 26.97 -5.23
CA LEU A 157 -0.79 25.86 -5.35
C LEU A 157 -1.30 24.57 -4.69
N ALA A 158 -2.55 24.55 -4.21
CA ALA A 158 -3.19 23.35 -3.68
C ALA A 158 -3.13 22.20 -4.72
N PRO A 159 -2.53 21.05 -4.36
CA PRO A 159 -2.47 19.93 -5.27
C PRO A 159 -3.86 19.42 -5.62
N SER A 160 -4.08 19.11 -6.91
CA SER A 160 -5.32 18.48 -7.33
C SER A 160 -5.36 17.01 -6.91
N SER A 161 -6.57 16.44 -6.87
CA SER A 161 -6.76 15.00 -6.62
C SER A 161 -6.03 14.11 -7.63
N TRP A 162 -5.67 14.63 -8.80
CA TRP A 162 -4.82 13.90 -9.73
C TRP A 162 -3.41 13.67 -9.16
N SER A 163 -2.86 14.65 -8.46
CA SER A 163 -1.49 14.63 -7.92
C SER A 163 -1.39 13.93 -6.57
N TYR A 164 -2.31 14.19 -5.63
CA TYR A 164 -2.16 13.69 -4.26
C TYR A 164 -2.66 12.25 -4.06
N ILE A 165 -3.63 11.77 -4.86
CA ILE A 165 -4.19 10.42 -4.69
C ILE A 165 -3.12 9.31 -4.89
N PRO A 166 -2.27 9.35 -5.94
CA PRO A 166 -1.20 8.37 -6.07
C PRO A 166 -0.23 8.38 -4.89
N LYS A 167 0.16 9.58 -4.43
CA LYS A 167 1.04 9.75 -3.26
C LYS A 167 0.41 9.19 -1.98
N LEU A 168 -0.88 9.41 -1.76
CA LEU A 168 -1.59 8.82 -0.62
C LEU A 168 -1.62 7.29 -0.70
N ARG A 169 -1.89 6.75 -1.89
CA ARG A 169 -1.90 5.29 -2.11
C ARG A 169 -0.55 4.66 -1.82
N GLU A 170 0.55 5.31 -2.20
CA GLU A 170 1.91 4.84 -1.87
C GLU A 170 2.19 4.80 -0.36
N ARG A 171 1.45 5.58 0.45
CA ARG A 171 1.58 5.55 1.92
C ARG A 171 0.76 4.44 2.58
N ILE A 172 -0.29 3.95 1.91
CA ILE A 172 -1.22 2.96 2.44
C ILE A 172 -0.83 1.57 1.94
N GLU A 173 -0.61 0.65 2.86
CA GLU A 173 -0.30 -0.74 2.57
C GLU A 173 -1.43 -1.62 3.11
N ILE A 174 -2.02 -2.43 2.24
CA ILE A 174 -3.12 -3.34 2.61
C ILE A 174 -2.72 -4.73 2.12
N THR A 175 -2.58 -5.68 3.04
CA THR A 175 -2.21 -7.06 2.73
C THR A 175 -3.21 -8.02 3.35
N LYS A 176 -3.80 -8.90 2.54
CA LYS A 176 -4.69 -9.97 3.03
C LYS A 176 -3.89 -11.27 3.13
N ASN A 177 -3.86 -11.87 4.32
CA ASN A 177 -3.26 -13.19 4.52
C ASN A 177 -4.17 -14.27 3.88
N PRO A 178 -3.66 -15.05 2.91
CA PRO A 178 -4.49 -16.04 2.20
C PRO A 178 -4.86 -17.27 3.05
N GLU A 179 -4.10 -17.56 4.11
CA GLU A 179 -4.34 -18.70 5.00
C GLU A 179 -5.35 -18.36 6.09
N THR A 180 -5.21 -17.19 6.73
CA THR A 180 -6.06 -16.80 7.87
C THR A 180 -7.23 -15.89 7.46
N GLY A 181 -7.17 -15.26 6.28
CA GLY A 181 -8.14 -14.26 5.85
C GLY A 181 -8.03 -12.90 6.56
N LEU A 182 -7.11 -12.76 7.53
CA LEU A 182 -6.83 -11.51 8.23
C LEU A 182 -6.20 -10.49 7.28
N ILE A 183 -6.40 -9.20 7.58
CA ILE A 183 -5.96 -8.09 6.75
C ILE A 183 -5.09 -7.18 7.61
N ASP A 184 -3.88 -6.93 7.13
CA ASP A 184 -2.98 -5.92 7.66
C ASP A 184 -3.22 -4.61 6.92
N ILE A 185 -3.63 -3.57 7.64
CA ILE A 185 -3.77 -2.21 7.11
C ILE A 185 -2.73 -1.34 7.79
N ALA A 186 -1.81 -0.78 7.01
CA ALA A 186 -0.75 0.07 7.51
C ALA A 186 -0.62 1.37 6.73
N VAL A 187 -0.16 2.40 7.42
CA VAL A 187 0.17 3.71 6.85
C VAL A 187 1.59 4.09 7.22
N THR A 188 2.32 4.62 6.24
CA THR A 188 3.63 5.23 6.44
C THR A 188 3.54 6.74 6.44
N HIS A 189 4.17 7.39 7.42
CA HIS A 189 4.26 8.85 7.49
C HIS A 189 5.52 9.29 8.24
N ILE A 190 5.98 10.51 8.02
CA ILE A 190 7.16 11.06 8.72
C ILE A 190 6.88 11.40 10.19
N SER A 191 5.61 11.49 10.57
CA SER A 191 5.16 11.60 11.95
C SER A 191 4.48 10.29 12.38
N PRO A 192 4.91 9.68 13.49
CA PRO A 192 4.31 8.44 14.01
C PRO A 192 2.86 8.63 14.45
N ILE A 193 2.52 9.83 14.96
CA ILE A 193 1.18 10.17 15.43
C ILE A 193 0.21 10.23 14.25
N VAL A 194 0.61 10.88 13.15
CA VAL A 194 -0.20 10.99 11.93
C VAL A 194 -0.39 9.62 11.28
N ALA A 195 0.66 8.79 11.22
CA ALA A 195 0.54 7.42 10.70
C ALA A 195 -0.53 6.63 11.47
N HIS A 196 -0.49 6.68 12.80
CA HIS A 196 -1.49 6.06 13.66
C HIS A 196 -2.91 6.59 13.42
N GLN A 197 -3.06 7.92 13.43
CA GLN A 197 -4.36 8.57 13.20
C GLN A 197 -4.96 8.18 11.85
N TRP A 198 -4.15 8.14 10.78
CA TRP A 198 -4.63 7.79 9.45
C TRP A 198 -5.11 6.33 9.38
N VAL A 199 -4.38 5.36 9.97
CA VAL A 199 -4.86 3.96 9.99
C VAL A 199 -6.19 3.86 10.74
N THR A 200 -6.28 4.44 11.93
CA THR A 200 -7.50 4.39 12.74
C THR A 200 -8.68 5.05 12.02
N SER A 201 -8.46 6.21 11.36
CA SER A 201 -9.48 6.90 10.59
C SER A 201 -9.87 6.15 9.31
N LEU A 202 -8.91 5.53 8.60
CA LEU A 202 -9.19 4.73 7.39
C LEU A 202 -10.11 3.55 7.71
N ILE A 203 -9.83 2.81 8.78
CA ILE A 203 -10.64 1.65 9.21
C ILE A 203 -12.05 2.08 9.61
N ARG A 204 -12.16 3.17 10.36
CA ARG A 204 -13.47 3.74 10.73
C ARG A 204 -14.25 4.17 9.49
N ASP A 205 -13.61 4.90 8.59
CA ASP A 205 -14.27 5.47 7.42
C ASP A 205 -14.68 4.40 6.41
N ILE A 206 -13.93 3.31 6.23
CA ILE A 206 -14.39 2.21 5.37
C ILE A 206 -15.57 1.47 5.96
N ASN A 207 -15.58 1.25 7.29
CA ASN A 207 -16.74 0.68 7.97
C ASN A 207 -17.98 1.57 7.80
N ASP A 208 -17.82 2.88 7.99
CA ASP A 208 -18.89 3.85 7.78
C ASP A 208 -19.36 3.90 6.32
N TYR A 209 -18.43 3.89 5.36
CA TYR A 209 -18.73 3.96 3.93
C TYR A 209 -19.50 2.73 3.45
N MET A 210 -19.06 1.53 3.84
CA MET A 210 -19.74 0.28 3.47
C MET A 210 -21.11 0.17 4.13
N ARG A 211 -21.21 0.56 5.41
CA ARG A 211 -22.48 0.62 6.13
C ARG A 211 -23.49 1.54 5.43
N GLU A 212 -23.08 2.76 5.11
CA GLU A 212 -23.96 3.75 4.47
C GLU A 212 -24.39 3.30 3.07
N ARG A 213 -23.47 2.70 2.30
CA ARG A 213 -23.78 2.12 0.99
C ARG A 213 -24.91 1.09 1.09
N ASP A 214 -24.80 0.14 2.00
CA ASP A 214 -25.74 -0.97 2.11
C ASP A 214 -27.08 -0.52 2.70
N VAL A 215 -27.07 0.44 3.65
CA VAL A 215 -28.30 1.09 4.14
C VAL A 215 -29.04 1.80 2.99
N GLN A 216 -28.32 2.53 2.14
CA GLN A 216 -28.92 3.22 1.00
C GLN A 216 -29.46 2.24 -0.05
N GLU A 217 -28.72 1.16 -0.33
CA GLU A 217 -29.17 0.11 -1.24
C GLU A 217 -30.45 -0.56 -0.72
N ALA A 218 -30.46 -1.00 0.54
CA ALA A 218 -31.63 -1.59 1.18
C ALA A 218 -32.85 -0.66 1.18
N ASN A 219 -32.66 0.64 1.45
CA ASN A 219 -33.75 1.61 1.41
C ASN A 219 -34.35 1.77 0.00
N ARG A 220 -33.53 1.86 -1.04
CA ARG A 220 -34.00 1.93 -2.44
C ARG A 220 -34.73 0.65 -2.84
N SER A 221 -34.25 -0.52 -2.40
CA SER A 221 -34.91 -1.80 -2.65
C SER A 221 -36.26 -1.90 -1.94
N ILE A 222 -36.35 -1.47 -0.68
CA ILE A 222 -37.62 -1.44 0.07
C ILE A 222 -38.63 -0.51 -0.62
N GLU A 223 -38.22 0.69 -1.02
CA GLU A 223 -39.08 1.64 -1.74
C GLU A 223 -39.61 1.05 -3.05
N TYR A 224 -38.73 0.42 -3.85
CA TYR A 224 -39.12 -0.27 -5.08
C TYR A 224 -40.14 -1.39 -4.82
N LEU A 225 -39.88 -2.26 -3.85
CA LEU A 225 -40.76 -3.38 -3.51
C LEU A 225 -42.13 -2.92 -2.96
N GLN A 226 -42.16 -1.81 -2.20
CA GLN A 226 -43.40 -1.22 -1.72
C GLN A 226 -44.28 -0.71 -2.86
N ASN A 227 -43.68 -0.12 -3.90
CA ASN A 227 -44.41 0.33 -5.09
C ASN A 227 -44.97 -0.87 -5.88
N GLU A 228 -44.19 -1.93 -6.08
CA GLU A 228 -44.64 -3.16 -6.76
C GLU A 228 -45.80 -3.86 -6.02
N ILE A 229 -45.82 -3.83 -4.68
CA ILE A 229 -46.94 -4.34 -3.89
C ILE A 229 -48.23 -3.54 -4.15
N ALA A 230 -48.12 -2.21 -4.27
CA ALA A 230 -49.27 -1.33 -4.49
C ALA A 230 -49.87 -1.50 -5.91
N GLU A 231 -49.05 -1.88 -6.88
CA GLU A 231 -49.48 -2.13 -8.27
C GLU A 231 -49.95 -3.56 -8.52
N SER A 232 -49.54 -4.52 -7.67
CA SER A 232 -49.90 -5.94 -7.83
C SER A 232 -51.22 -6.29 -7.14
N SER A 233 -52.13 -6.93 -7.87
CA SER A 233 -53.42 -7.44 -7.35
C SER A 233 -53.36 -8.91 -6.90
N LEU A 234 -52.23 -9.59 -7.09
CA LEU A 234 -52.07 -11.01 -6.78
C LEU A 234 -51.44 -11.20 -5.40
N THR A 235 -52.20 -11.78 -4.46
CA THR A 235 -51.79 -12.00 -3.06
C THR A 235 -50.49 -12.81 -2.94
N GLU A 236 -50.27 -13.78 -3.83
CA GLU A 236 -49.07 -14.62 -3.84
C GLU A 236 -47.80 -13.80 -4.15
N MET A 237 -47.87 -12.83 -5.05
CA MET A 237 -46.74 -11.96 -5.38
C MET A 237 -46.44 -10.98 -4.24
N GLN A 238 -47.48 -10.45 -3.60
CA GLN A 238 -47.33 -9.59 -2.42
C GLN A 238 -46.58 -10.31 -1.29
N SER A 239 -46.87 -11.59 -1.05
CA SER A 239 -46.15 -12.41 -0.07
C SER A 239 -44.65 -12.51 -0.37
N VAL A 240 -44.28 -12.72 -1.64
CA VAL A 240 -42.87 -12.72 -2.07
C VAL A 240 -42.22 -11.36 -1.81
N PHE A 241 -42.88 -10.26 -2.17
CA PHE A 241 -42.34 -8.92 -1.95
C PHE A 241 -42.19 -8.57 -0.46
N TYR A 242 -43.13 -8.97 0.41
CA TYR A 242 -42.97 -8.79 1.87
C TYR A 242 -41.76 -9.56 2.42
N ASN A 243 -41.53 -10.79 1.96
CA ASN A 243 -40.34 -11.56 2.35
C ASN A 243 -39.04 -10.86 1.91
N LEU A 244 -39.02 -10.28 0.71
CA LEU A 244 -37.87 -9.51 0.22
C LEU A 244 -37.68 -8.22 1.05
N ILE A 245 -38.76 -7.51 1.41
CA ILE A 245 -38.70 -6.34 2.30
C ILE A 245 -38.16 -6.73 3.67
N GLU A 246 -38.56 -7.87 4.23
CA GLU A 246 -38.03 -8.38 5.49
C GLU A 246 -36.52 -8.61 5.41
N GLN A 247 -36.04 -9.23 4.33
CA GLN A 247 -34.61 -9.43 4.09
C GLN A 247 -33.84 -8.10 4.03
N GLN A 248 -34.32 -7.13 3.24
CA GLN A 248 -33.68 -5.81 3.15
C GLN A 248 -33.73 -5.05 4.48
N THR A 249 -34.82 -5.18 5.23
CA THR A 249 -34.97 -4.56 6.55
C THR A 249 -33.96 -5.14 7.55
N ARG A 250 -33.71 -6.46 7.49
CA ARG A 250 -32.69 -7.13 8.30
C ARG A 250 -31.29 -6.63 7.96
N THR A 251 -30.92 -6.55 6.67
CA THR A 251 -29.63 -6.01 6.23
C THR A 251 -29.44 -4.58 6.74
N ARG A 252 -30.44 -3.70 6.55
CA ARG A 252 -30.40 -2.32 7.07
C ARG A 252 -30.27 -2.26 8.59
N MET A 253 -30.97 -3.13 9.32
CA MET A 253 -30.88 -3.20 10.78
C MET A 253 -29.46 -3.57 11.21
N PHE A 254 -28.87 -4.62 10.65
CA PHE A 254 -27.51 -5.05 10.98
C PHE A 254 -26.47 -3.98 10.69
N ALA A 255 -26.60 -3.31 9.53
CA ALA A 255 -25.74 -2.20 9.18
C ALA A 255 -25.78 -1.09 10.25
N ASN A 256 -26.95 -0.71 10.74
CA ASN A 256 -27.08 0.39 11.70
C ASN A 256 -26.62 0.05 13.14
N VAL A 257 -26.55 -1.23 13.54
CA VAL A 257 -26.24 -1.61 14.92
C VAL A 257 -24.77 -1.98 15.16
N ARG A 258 -23.98 -2.21 14.11
CA ARG A 258 -22.56 -2.61 14.22
C ARG A 258 -21.64 -1.49 13.75
N PRO A 259 -20.81 -0.89 14.64
CA PRO A 259 -19.80 0.07 14.21
C PRO A 259 -18.73 -0.59 13.33
N ASP A 260 -18.32 -1.81 13.67
CA ASP A 260 -17.41 -2.66 12.88
C ASP A 260 -18.23 -3.45 11.86
N TYR A 261 -18.70 -2.76 10.81
CA TYR A 261 -19.64 -3.33 9.85
C TYR A 261 -19.00 -4.35 8.91
N VAL A 262 -17.86 -4.01 8.30
CA VAL A 262 -17.17 -4.86 7.31
C VAL A 262 -15.82 -5.37 7.81
N LEU A 263 -15.18 -4.63 8.71
CA LEU A 263 -13.87 -4.97 9.28
C LEU A 263 -13.92 -4.84 10.81
N THR A 264 -13.62 -5.94 11.51
CA THR A 264 -13.49 -5.99 12.97
C THR A 264 -12.02 -5.84 13.35
N ILE A 265 -11.72 -4.94 14.28
CA ILE A 265 -10.34 -4.72 14.75
C ILE A 265 -9.91 -5.86 15.67
N ILE A 266 -8.85 -6.57 15.30
CA ILE A 266 -8.23 -7.64 16.11
C ILE A 266 -7.05 -7.07 16.90
N ASP A 267 -6.18 -6.33 16.21
CA ASP A 267 -5.06 -5.62 16.81
C ASP A 267 -5.13 -4.14 16.38
N PRO A 268 -5.41 -3.20 17.30
CA PRO A 268 -5.56 -1.80 16.97
C PRO A 268 -4.21 -1.17 16.59
N ALA A 269 -4.27 -0.13 15.75
CA ALA A 269 -3.09 0.66 15.44
C ALA A 269 -2.47 1.30 16.69
N ILE A 270 -1.14 1.30 16.78
CA ILE A 270 -0.39 1.97 17.84
C ILE A 270 0.56 3.01 17.25
N VAL A 271 0.92 4.02 18.05
CA VAL A 271 1.95 4.99 17.67
C VAL A 271 3.31 4.29 17.70
N PRO A 272 4.03 4.19 16.56
CA PRO A 272 5.30 3.47 16.52
C PRO A 272 6.40 4.26 17.24
N GLU A 273 7.16 3.57 18.10
CA GLU A 273 8.30 4.14 18.83
C GLU A 273 9.54 4.27 17.95
N GLY A 274 9.69 3.37 16.97
CA GLY A 274 10.83 3.28 16.08
C GLY A 274 10.51 3.70 14.65
N LYS A 275 11.53 4.20 13.94
CA LYS A 275 11.43 4.42 12.49
C LYS A 275 11.42 3.08 11.75
N ASP A 276 10.57 2.98 10.74
CA ASP A 276 10.49 1.83 9.83
C ASP A 276 11.54 1.94 8.72
N SER A 277 11.69 3.14 8.13
CA SER A 277 12.60 3.37 7.01
C SER A 277 13.23 4.77 7.05
N PRO A 278 14.33 5.01 6.29
CA PRO A 278 15.15 4.03 5.59
C PRO A 278 16.10 3.26 6.51
N ASN A 279 16.48 2.04 6.12
CA ASN A 279 17.56 1.28 6.75
C ASN A 279 18.92 1.86 6.34
N ARG A 280 19.35 2.91 7.05
CA ARG A 280 20.57 3.68 6.74
C ARG A 280 21.83 2.81 6.67
N ILE A 281 21.96 1.82 7.55
CA ILE A 281 23.08 0.87 7.55
C ILE A 281 23.10 0.06 6.26
N LEU A 282 21.95 -0.44 5.81
CA LEU A 282 21.83 -1.21 4.56
C LEU A 282 22.24 -0.34 3.36
N ILE A 283 21.80 0.93 3.31
CA ILE A 283 22.18 1.87 2.25
C ILE A 283 23.71 2.09 2.21
N ILE A 284 24.36 2.24 3.36
CA ILE A 284 25.82 2.42 3.45
C ILE A 284 26.55 1.15 3.01
N ILE A 285 26.10 -0.03 3.45
CA ILE A 285 26.68 -1.33 3.04
C ILE A 285 26.55 -1.50 1.53
N PHE A 286 25.38 -1.17 0.97
CA PHE A 286 25.16 -1.23 -0.48
C PHE A 286 26.10 -0.28 -1.23
N GLY A 287 26.27 0.96 -0.75
CA GLY A 287 27.23 1.91 -1.30
C GLY A 287 28.66 1.37 -1.28
N ALA A 288 29.10 0.81 -0.15
CA ALA A 288 30.42 0.20 -0.01
C ALA A 288 30.63 -0.97 -1.00
N PHE A 289 29.63 -1.84 -1.14
CA PHE A 289 29.65 -2.94 -2.10
C PHE A 289 29.76 -2.45 -3.54
N LEU A 290 28.97 -1.44 -3.91
CA LEU A 290 28.99 -0.82 -5.24
C LEU A 290 30.36 -0.18 -5.53
N GLY A 291 30.93 0.55 -4.56
CA GLY A 291 32.26 1.14 -4.69
C GLY A 291 33.37 0.09 -4.86
N GLY A 292 33.24 -1.05 -4.18
CA GLY A 292 34.11 -2.21 -4.36
C GLY A 292 33.99 -2.78 -5.78
N PHE A 293 32.77 -3.06 -6.22
CA PHE A 293 32.49 -3.60 -7.56
C PHE A 293 33.04 -2.70 -8.69
N VAL A 294 32.75 -1.39 -8.62
CA VAL A 294 33.24 -0.40 -9.58
C VAL A 294 34.78 -0.36 -9.58
N SER A 295 35.42 -0.41 -8.42
CA SER A 295 36.88 -0.39 -8.33
C SER A 295 37.53 -1.62 -8.94
N VAL A 296 36.97 -2.82 -8.71
CA VAL A 296 37.45 -4.08 -9.30
C VAL A 296 37.34 -4.01 -10.82
N PHE A 297 36.21 -3.53 -11.33
CA PHE A 297 36.00 -3.36 -12.76
C PHE A 297 37.05 -2.41 -13.38
N ILE A 298 37.29 -1.25 -12.76
CA ILE A 298 38.29 -0.28 -13.24
C ILE A 298 39.71 -0.87 -13.20
N ILE A 299 40.07 -1.58 -12.12
CA ILE A 299 41.38 -2.20 -11.97
C ILE A 299 41.62 -3.24 -13.08
N VAL A 300 40.66 -4.13 -13.30
CA VAL A 300 40.74 -5.19 -14.32
C VAL A 300 40.78 -4.56 -15.71
N PHE A 301 39.89 -3.61 -16.00
CA PHE A 301 39.84 -2.94 -17.31
C PHE A 301 41.15 -2.19 -17.63
N LYS A 302 41.71 -1.48 -16.65
CA LYS A 302 43.01 -0.82 -16.80
C LYS A 302 44.15 -1.82 -17.02
N HIS A 303 44.09 -2.98 -16.36
CA HIS A 303 45.06 -4.05 -16.56
C HIS A 303 44.97 -4.66 -17.96
N LEU A 304 43.77 -4.81 -18.52
CA LEU A 304 43.54 -5.30 -19.88
C LEU A 304 44.03 -4.32 -20.96
N LEU A 305 43.84 -3.01 -20.77
CA LEU A 305 44.20 -1.99 -21.76
C LEU A 305 45.68 -1.59 -21.75
N ILE A 306 46.37 -1.77 -20.62
CA ILE A 306 47.80 -1.46 -20.49
C ILE A 306 48.54 -2.80 -20.51
N PRO A 307 48.93 -3.33 -21.70
CA PRO A 307 49.73 -4.54 -21.75
C PRO A 307 51.02 -4.27 -20.99
N SER A 308 51.30 -5.07 -19.95
CA SER A 308 52.57 -4.96 -19.23
C SER A 308 53.68 -5.16 -20.26
N ARG A 309 54.53 -4.14 -20.48
CA ARG A 309 55.81 -4.35 -21.15
C ARG A 309 56.53 -5.44 -20.34
N LYS A 310 56.67 -6.62 -20.94
CA LYS A 310 57.53 -7.70 -20.45
C LYS A 310 58.96 -7.20 -20.35
#